data_AF-A0A8X7CL79-F1
#
_entry.id   AF-A0A8X7CL79-F1
#
_cell.length_a   1.000
_cell.length_b   1.000
_cell.length_c   1.000
_cell.angle_alpha   90.00
_cell.angle_beta   90.00
_cell.angle_gamma   90.00
#
_symmetry.space_group_name_H-M   'P 1'
#
loop_
_entity.id
_entity.type
_entity.pdbx_description
1 polymer ?
#
loop_
_entity_poly.entity_id
_entity_poly.type
_entity_poly.pdbx_seq_one_letter_code
_entity_poly.pdbx_strand_id
1 'polypeptide(L)'
;MIGLDRDISDKSREQAVTEFTLAVVHDCLADHLYRISIFESPNCPLCKNDKVMNTNHVLGCSALHGDSLVERYWSIHLLVGH
;
A
#
# COMPACT_ATOMS: atom_id res chain seq x y z
N MET A 1 -38.47 14.39 -15.60
CA MET A 1 -37.03 14.12 -15.77
C MET A 1 -36.32 14.68 -14.55
N ILE A 2 -35.94 13.83 -13.59
CA ILE A 2 -35.20 14.23 -12.39
C ILE A 2 -34.02 13.29 -12.27
N GLY A 3 -32.84 13.84 -11.98
CA GLY A 3 -31.70 13.07 -11.46
C GLY A 3 -30.38 13.37 -12.16
N LEU A 4 -29.82 14.57 -11.93
CA LEU A 4 -28.38 14.66 -11.70
C LEU A 4 -28.07 13.69 -10.55
N ASP A 5 -27.25 12.67 -10.74
CA ASP A 5 -26.13 12.42 -9.84
C ASP A 5 -25.32 11.17 -10.23
N ARG A 6 -24.02 11.29 -10.02
CA ARG A 6 -23.01 10.23 -9.93
C ARG A 6 -22.42 9.77 -11.26
N ASP A 7 -21.56 10.64 -11.76
CA ASP A 7 -20.24 10.27 -12.25
C ASP A 7 -19.52 9.40 -11.19
N ILE A 8 -19.89 8.11 -11.12
CA ILE A 8 -19.10 7.11 -10.41
C ILE A 8 -17.91 6.87 -11.33
N SER A 9 -16.84 7.63 -11.11
CA SER A 9 -15.53 7.31 -11.70
C SER A 9 -15.30 5.82 -11.53
N ASP A 10 -15.22 5.08 -12.64
CA ASP A 10 -14.84 3.67 -12.70
C ASP A 10 -13.39 3.54 -12.22
N LYS A 11 -13.17 3.68 -10.91
CA LYS A 11 -11.94 3.24 -10.28
C LYS A 11 -11.89 1.74 -10.50
N SER A 12 -10.82 1.29 -11.16
CA SER A 12 -10.64 -0.14 -11.36
C SER A 12 -10.65 -0.82 -9.99
N ARG A 13 -11.15 -2.06 -9.94
CA ARG A 13 -11.14 -2.86 -8.70
C ARG A 13 -9.74 -2.86 -8.06
N GLU A 14 -8.69 -2.85 -8.87
CA GLU A 14 -7.30 -2.74 -8.42
C GLU A 14 -7.03 -1.43 -7.71
N GLN A 15 -7.42 -0.27 -8.27
CA GLN A 15 -7.28 1.02 -7.60
C GLN A 15 -8.04 1.07 -6.28
N ALA A 16 -9.30 0.60 -6.26
CA ALA A 16 -10.10 0.58 -5.05
C ALA A 16 -9.51 -0.33 -3.97
N VAL A 17 -9.00 -1.50 -4.35
CA VAL A 17 -8.30 -2.42 -3.44
C VAL A 17 -6.99 -1.81 -2.95
N THR A 18 -6.20 -1.18 -3.82
CA THR A 18 -4.97 -0.51 -3.43
C THR A 18 -5.23 0.65 -2.49
N GLU A 19 -6.20 1.52 -2.76
CA GLU A 19 -6.56 2.64 -1.88
C GLU A 19 -7.10 2.16 -0.54
N PHE A 20 -7.98 1.16 -0.53
CA PHE A 20 -8.49 0.57 0.71
C PHE A 20 -7.37 -0.11 1.51
N THR A 21 -6.47 -0.79 0.83
CA THR A 21 -5.30 -1.42 1.44
C THR A 21 -4.36 -0.36 1.98
N LEU A 22 -4.05 0.70 1.23
CA LEU A 22 -3.22 1.79 1.74
C LEU A 22 -3.86 2.47 2.96
N ALA A 23 -5.17 2.69 2.96
CA ALA A 23 -5.89 3.33 4.06
C ALA A 23 -6.03 2.47 5.32
N VAL A 24 -6.18 1.14 5.19
CA VAL A 24 -6.49 0.23 6.31
C VAL A 24 -5.32 -0.67 6.68
N VAL A 25 -4.49 -1.05 5.69
CA VAL A 25 -3.43 -2.05 5.81
C VAL A 25 -2.07 -1.46 6.17
N HIS A 26 -1.61 -0.38 5.54
CA HIS A 26 -0.19 -0.02 5.74
C HIS A 26 0.11 0.77 7.01
N ASP A 27 -0.81 1.57 7.52
CA ASP A 27 -0.53 2.35 8.74
C ASP A 27 -0.68 1.52 10.03
N CYS A 28 -1.51 0.46 10.01
CA CYS A 28 -1.80 -0.35 11.19
C CYS A 28 -1.57 -1.85 10.97
N LEU A 29 -1.88 -2.39 9.78
CA LEU A 29 -1.91 -3.83 9.56
C LEU A 29 -0.50 -4.45 9.45
N ALA A 30 0.53 -3.74 8.98
CA ALA A 30 1.89 -4.29 8.99
C ALA A 30 2.38 -4.59 10.43
N ASP A 31 2.20 -3.64 11.35
CA ASP A 31 2.48 -3.83 12.79
C ASP A 31 1.54 -4.90 13.39
N HIS A 32 0.26 -4.87 13.03
CA HIS A 32 -0.73 -5.82 13.54
C HIS A 32 -0.44 -7.26 13.09
N LEU A 33 -0.12 -7.47 11.81
CA LEU A 33 0.23 -8.79 11.25
C LEU A 33 1.55 -9.32 11.81
N TYR A 34 2.53 -8.43 12.05
CA TYR A 34 3.75 -8.81 12.76
C TYR A 34 3.45 -9.25 14.20
N ARG A 35 2.60 -8.52 14.93
CA ARG A 35 2.19 -8.88 16.30
C ARG A 35 1.48 -10.24 16.39
N ILE A 36 0.79 -10.66 15.33
CA ILE A 36 0.16 -11.99 15.24
C ILE A 36 1.02 -13.02 14.50
N SER A 37 2.31 -12.72 14.30
CA SER A 37 3.32 -13.61 13.70
C SER A 37 3.01 -14.08 12.28
N ILE A 38 2.18 -13.35 11.53
CA ILE A 38 1.90 -13.63 10.11
C ILE A 38 2.99 -13.01 9.22
N PHE A 39 3.51 -11.84 9.60
CA PHE A 39 4.69 -11.24 8.97
C PHE A 39 5.93 -11.51 9.83
N GLU A 40 7.06 -11.81 9.18
CA GLU A 40 8.34 -12.00 9.87
C GLU A 40 8.90 -10.69 10.46
N SER A 41 8.53 -9.55 9.87
CA SER A 41 8.96 -8.22 10.31
C SER A 41 7.98 -7.14 9.85
N PRO A 42 7.74 -6.08 10.67
CA PRO A 42 6.97 -4.91 10.24
C PRO A 42 7.83 -3.94 9.41
N ASN A 43 9.14 -4.17 9.34
CA ASN A 43 10.09 -3.30 8.64
C ASN A 43 10.08 -3.55 7.13
N CYS A 44 10.43 -2.51 6.39
CA CYS A 44 10.60 -2.59 4.94
C CYS A 44 11.69 -3.62 4.60
N PRO A 45 11.37 -4.69 3.85
CA PRO A 45 12.36 -5.67 3.42
C PRO A 45 13.22 -5.17 2.25
N LEU A 46 12.79 -4.07 1.60
CA LEU A 46 13.41 -3.57 0.37
C LEU A 46 14.48 -2.51 0.63
N CYS A 47 14.40 -1.78 1.75
CA CYS A 47 15.41 -0.79 2.11
C CYS A 47 16.14 -1.17 3.40
N LYS A 48 17.43 -0.86 3.48
CA LYS A 48 18.28 -1.18 4.64
C LYS A 48 18.14 -0.20 5.80
N ASN A 49 17.02 0.51 5.89
CA ASN A 49 16.81 1.58 6.87
C ASN A 49 16.06 1.11 8.13
N ASP A 50 15.69 -0.18 8.21
CA ASP A 50 14.95 -0.77 9.34
C ASP A 50 13.70 0.04 9.75
N LYS A 51 13.06 0.69 8.78
CA LYS A 51 11.85 1.48 9.00
C LYS A 51 10.61 0.63 8.77
N VAL A 52 9.62 0.80 9.63
CA VAL A 52 8.28 0.22 9.45
C VAL A 52 7.73 0.61 8.07
N MET A 53 7.22 -0.37 7.33
CA MET A 53 6.71 -0.15 5.97
C MET A 53 5.28 0.41 5.98
N ASN A 54 5.12 1.61 6.54
CA ASN A 54 3.88 2.37 6.53
C ASN A 54 3.76 3.26 5.28
N THR A 55 2.62 3.94 5.13
CA THR A 55 2.30 4.76 3.95
C THR A 55 3.34 5.85 3.70
N ASN A 56 3.77 6.55 4.76
CA ASN A 56 4.80 7.58 4.70
C ASN A 56 6.14 7.01 4.25
N HIS A 57 6.50 5.82 4.73
CA HIS A 57 7.71 5.14 4.31
C HIS A 57 7.62 4.71 2.84
N VAL A 58 6.50 4.11 2.39
CA VAL A 58 6.32 3.68 0.99
C VAL A 58 6.48 4.87 0.02
N LEU A 59 5.88 6.01 0.32
CA LEU A 59 6.04 7.24 -0.47
C LEU A 59 7.48 7.76 -0.50
N GLY A 60 8.22 7.64 0.60
CA GLY A 60 9.60 8.12 0.70
C GLY A 60 10.68 7.08 0.42
N CYS A 61 10.31 5.81 0.17
CA CYS A 61 11.28 4.73 0.10
C CYS A 61 12.06 4.83 -1.20
N SER A 62 13.38 4.97 -1.08
CA SER A 62 14.31 5.06 -2.23
C SER A 62 14.45 3.74 -2.99
N ALA A 63 14.03 2.61 -2.39
CA ALA A 63 14.05 1.30 -3.03
C ALA A 63 12.82 1.05 -3.92
N LEU A 64 11.83 1.95 -3.91
CA LEU A 64 10.60 1.83 -4.70
C LEU A 64 10.59 2.82 -5.85
N HIS A 65 10.13 2.34 -7.01
CA HIS A 65 9.95 3.15 -8.21
C HIS A 65 8.47 3.58 -8.35
N GLY A 66 8.24 4.78 -8.90
CA GLY A 66 6.91 5.35 -9.10
C GLY A 66 6.72 6.71 -8.44
N ASP A 67 5.77 7.49 -8.93
CA ASP A 67 5.51 8.85 -8.44
C ASP A 67 4.29 8.89 -7.51
N SER A 68 3.43 7.87 -7.59
CA SER A 68 2.29 7.69 -6.71
C SER A 68 2.49 6.55 -5.71
N LEU A 69 1.79 6.66 -4.58
CA LEU A 69 1.73 5.60 -3.57
C LEU A 69 1.21 4.27 -4.15
N VAL A 70 0.28 4.33 -5.11
CA VAL A 70 -0.29 3.17 -5.80
C VAL A 70 0.79 2.45 -6.63
N GLU A 71 1.54 3.17 -7.47
CA GLU A 71 2.61 2.59 -8.29
C GLU A 71 3.72 1.98 -7.43
N ARG A 72 4.11 2.69 -6.36
CA ARG A 72 5.12 2.21 -5.41
C ARG A 72 4.65 0.98 -4.66
N TYR A 73 3.37 0.91 -4.29
CA TYR A 73 2.76 -0.25 -3.65
C TYR A 73 2.76 -1.48 -4.56
N TRP A 74 2.33 -1.32 -5.82
CA TRP A 74 2.38 -2.42 -6.79
C TRP A 74 3.80 -2.91 -7.03
N SER A 75 4.78 -2.00 -7.01
CA SER A 75 6.20 -2.37 -7.09
C SER A 75 6.64 -3.24 -5.91
N ILE A 76 6.13 -3.01 -4.68
CA ILE A 76 6.39 -3.90 -3.53
C ILE A 76 5.85 -5.31 -3.83
N HIS A 77 4.62 -5.43 -4.31
CA HIS A 77 4.02 -6.72 -4.64
C HIS A 77 4.80 -7.48 -5.72
N LEU A 78 5.38 -6.77 -6.69
CA LEU A 78 6.20 -7.38 -7.74
C LEU A 78 7.60 -7.79 -7.25
N LEU A 79 8.17 -7.05 -6.29
CA LEU A 79 9.53 -7.28 -5.77
C LEU A 79 9.58 -8.24 -4.58
N VAL A 80 8.51 -8.30 -3.80
CA VAL A 80 8.35 -9.18 -2.62
C VAL A 80 7.49 -10.40 -2.97
N GLY A 81 6.83 -10.40 -4.13
CA GLY A 81 6.05 -11.51 -4.65
C GLY A 81 6.92 -12.70 -5.03
N HIS A 82 6.57 -13.84 -4.45
CA HIS A 82 7.14 -15.17 -4.63
C HIS A 82 6.50 -15.90 -5.83
#